data_AF-A0A560WVT9-F1
#
_entry.id   AF-A0A560WVT9-F1
#
_cell.length_a   1.000
_cell.length_b   1.000
_cell.length_c   1.000
_cell.angle_alpha   90.00
_cell.angle_beta   90.00
_cell.angle_gamma   90.00
#
_symmetry.space_group_name_H-M   'P 1'
#
loop_
_entity.id
_entity.type
_entity.pdbx_description
1 polymer ?
#
loop_
_entity_poly.entity_id
_entity_poly.type
_entity_poly.pdbx_seq_one_letter_code
_entity_poly.pdbx_strand_id
1 'polypeptide(L)'
;MAEEGGRLAPEWADADHSVRLAPERADADHSVCGVLHGYRDGHSLAERLGCLGWQTRSSSWHGYEVGTDWCELELEPDAQDVLLNGVMTPHRFDDLAALLTRFGVTYTLELYDENGNSVQESHG
;
A
#
# COMPACT_ATOMS: atom_id res chain seq x y z
N MET A 1 -31.07 -43.93 -9.65
CA MET A 1 -30.59 -43.42 -10.96
C MET A 1 -31.33 -42.14 -11.25
N ALA A 2 -30.67 -41.00 -11.06
CA ALA A 2 -31.02 -39.71 -11.61
C ALA A 2 -29.74 -38.87 -11.52
N GLU A 3 -29.13 -38.67 -12.69
CA GLU A 3 -27.88 -37.98 -12.92
C GLU A 3 -28.13 -36.52 -13.29
N GLU A 4 -27.20 -35.69 -12.82
CA GLU A 4 -26.63 -34.52 -13.51
C GLU A 4 -27.51 -33.29 -13.79
N GLY A 5 -27.28 -32.27 -12.97
CA GLY A 5 -27.54 -30.88 -13.31
C GLY A 5 -26.62 -29.98 -12.50
N GLY A 6 -25.71 -29.26 -13.17
CA GLY A 6 -24.98 -28.18 -12.52
C GLY A 6 -23.61 -27.89 -13.13
N ARG A 7 -23.63 -27.21 -14.27
CA ARG A 7 -22.51 -26.44 -14.83
C ARG A 7 -21.78 -25.68 -13.71
N LEU A 8 -20.59 -26.14 -13.32
CA LEU A 8 -19.71 -25.43 -12.39
C LEU A 8 -19.14 -24.20 -13.10
N ALA A 9 -19.62 -23.03 -12.69
CA ALA A 9 -19.05 -21.74 -13.02
C ALA A 9 -17.66 -21.59 -12.36
N PRO A 10 -16.74 -20.78 -12.92
CA PRO A 10 -15.38 -20.68 -12.42
C PRO A 10 -15.32 -20.10 -11.00
N GLU A 11 -14.62 -20.86 -10.18
CA GLU A 11 -14.27 -20.76 -8.77
C GLU A 11 -13.35 -19.57 -8.39
N TRP A 12 -13.78 -18.34 -8.64
CA TRP A 12 -13.10 -17.12 -8.13
C TRP A 12 -13.90 -16.38 -7.06
N ALA A 13 -14.52 -17.12 -6.15
CA ALA A 13 -15.11 -16.56 -4.93
C ALA A 13 -14.41 -17.16 -3.70
N ASP A 14 -13.12 -16.89 -3.55
CA ASP A 14 -12.47 -17.02 -2.24
C ASP A 14 -12.48 -15.65 -1.57
N ALA A 15 -13.49 -15.48 -0.74
CA ALA A 15 -13.62 -14.41 0.21
C ALA A 15 -12.61 -14.63 1.33
N ASP A 16 -12.00 -13.53 1.79
CA ASP A 16 -11.21 -13.45 3.02
C ASP A 16 -9.83 -14.13 2.95
N HIS A 17 -8.94 -13.60 2.11
CA HIS A 17 -7.50 -13.65 2.37
C HIS A 17 -7.14 -12.73 3.56
N SER A 18 -7.73 -12.94 4.74
CA SER A 18 -7.17 -12.47 5.99
C SER A 18 -5.99 -13.38 6.35
N VAL A 19 -4.92 -13.31 5.55
CA VAL A 19 -3.63 -13.83 5.99
C VAL A 19 -3.29 -13.00 7.22
N ARG A 20 -3.37 -13.64 8.39
CA ARG A 20 -2.95 -13.02 9.64
C ARG A 20 -1.53 -12.55 9.44
N LEU A 21 -1.38 -11.22 9.43
CA LEU A 21 -0.12 -10.51 9.35
C LEU A 21 0.85 -11.17 10.33
N ALA A 22 2.00 -11.64 9.83
CA ALA A 22 2.99 -12.28 10.67
C ALA A 22 3.39 -11.32 11.81
N PRO A 23 3.49 -11.79 13.07
CA PRO A 23 3.80 -10.95 14.23
C PRO A 23 5.29 -10.53 14.30
N GLU A 24 6.08 -10.77 13.26
CA GLU A 24 7.53 -10.49 13.22
C GLU A 24 7.84 -9.03 12.80
N ARG A 25 6.80 -8.20 12.68
CA ARG A 25 6.83 -6.79 12.24
C ARG A 25 7.08 -5.81 13.40
N ALA A 26 8.23 -5.91 14.06
CA ALA A 26 8.48 -5.19 15.32
C ALA A 26 9.61 -4.13 15.26
N ASP A 27 10.05 -3.70 14.08
CA ASP A 27 11.10 -2.66 13.93
C ASP A 27 10.71 -1.51 12.98
N ALA A 28 9.41 -1.35 12.70
CA ALA A 28 8.90 -0.19 11.96
C ALA A 28 8.59 0.96 12.93
N ASP A 29 9.64 1.50 13.56
CA ASP A 29 9.52 2.60 14.55
C ASP A 29 9.28 3.98 13.92
N HIS A 30 9.35 4.07 12.59
CA HIS A 30 9.25 5.34 11.88
C HIS A 30 7.95 5.40 11.07
N SER A 31 7.24 6.51 11.24
CA SER A 31 6.03 6.79 10.48
C SER A 31 6.39 7.53 9.20
N VAL A 32 5.78 7.16 8.10
CA VAL A 32 5.89 7.89 6.83
C VAL A 32 4.52 8.44 6.47
N CYS A 33 4.49 9.70 6.05
CA CYS A 33 3.32 10.28 5.43
C CYS A 33 3.68 10.96 4.12
N GLY A 34 2.69 11.19 3.28
CA GLY A 34 2.90 11.85 2.02
C GLY A 34 1.65 12.03 1.20
N VAL A 35 1.82 12.72 0.09
CA VAL A 35 0.78 13.08 -0.86
C VAL A 35 1.25 12.71 -2.25
N LEU A 36 0.42 11.95 -2.97
CA LEU A 36 0.63 11.58 -4.36
C LEU A 36 -0.24 12.50 -5.22
N HIS A 37 0.40 13.44 -5.90
CA HIS A 37 -0.26 14.50 -6.63
C HIS A 37 -0.83 13.99 -7.96
N GLY A 38 -2.06 14.40 -8.27
CA GLY A 38 -2.71 14.08 -9.54
C GLY A 38 -3.20 12.62 -9.68
N TYR A 39 -3.20 11.88 -8.58
CA TYR A 39 -3.83 10.56 -8.49
C TYR A 39 -5.22 10.71 -7.85
N ARG A 40 -6.26 10.27 -8.54
CA ARG A 40 -7.63 10.31 -8.00
C ARG A 40 -8.04 9.07 -7.23
N ASP A 41 -7.25 8.01 -7.33
CA ASP A 41 -7.59 6.72 -6.75
C ASP A 41 -6.31 5.90 -6.50
N GLY A 42 -6.26 5.25 -5.34
CA GLY A 42 -5.11 4.47 -4.87
C GLY A 42 -4.95 3.12 -5.58
N HIS A 43 -5.97 2.62 -6.30
CA HIS A 43 -5.95 1.32 -6.97
C HIS A 43 -4.82 1.23 -8.00
N SER A 44 -4.64 2.27 -8.82
CA SER A 44 -3.61 2.29 -9.86
C SER A 44 -2.18 2.23 -9.31
N LEU A 45 -1.97 2.69 -8.07
CA LEU A 45 -0.69 2.55 -7.37
C LEU A 45 -0.60 1.18 -6.71
N ALA A 46 -1.67 0.74 -6.03
CA ALA A 46 -1.75 -0.58 -5.41
C ALA A 46 -1.47 -1.69 -6.43
N GLU A 47 -2.13 -1.70 -7.59
CA GLU A 47 -1.88 -2.69 -8.65
C GLU A 47 -0.41 -2.70 -9.09
N ARG A 48 0.21 -1.53 -9.26
CA ARG A 48 1.62 -1.41 -9.64
C ARG A 48 2.56 -1.97 -8.57
N LEU A 49 2.28 -1.69 -7.29
CA LEU A 49 3.02 -2.25 -6.17
C LEU A 49 2.82 -3.77 -6.08
N GLY A 50 1.59 -4.25 -6.30
CA GLY A 50 1.27 -5.68 -6.39
C GLY A 50 2.07 -6.40 -7.48
N CYS A 51 2.24 -5.79 -8.66
CA CYS A 51 3.11 -6.33 -9.71
C CYS A 51 4.59 -6.39 -9.33
N LEU A 52 5.03 -5.61 -8.33
CA LEU A 52 6.38 -5.67 -7.77
C LEU A 52 6.50 -6.65 -6.58
N GLY A 53 5.43 -7.37 -6.25
CA GLY A 53 5.39 -8.34 -5.16
C GLY A 53 4.98 -7.75 -3.81
N TRP A 54 4.48 -6.51 -3.77
CA TRP A 54 3.88 -5.97 -2.55
C TRP A 54 2.54 -6.66 -2.29
N GLN A 55 2.22 -6.82 -1.01
CA GLN A 55 0.90 -7.24 -0.59
C GLN A 55 -0.04 -6.05 -0.72
N THR A 56 -1.23 -6.25 -1.27
CA THR A 56 -2.23 -5.19 -1.45
C THR A 56 -3.58 -5.68 -1.01
N ARG A 57 -4.31 -4.86 -0.26
CA ARG A 57 -5.68 -5.15 0.19
C ARG A 57 -6.53 -3.89 0.10
N SER A 58 -7.82 -4.06 -0.18
CA SER A 58 -8.79 -2.97 -0.03
C SER A 58 -9.05 -2.73 1.45
N SER A 59 -8.68 -1.56 1.97
CA SER A 59 -8.93 -1.13 3.36
C SER A 59 -10.35 -0.61 3.53
N SER A 60 -10.86 0.08 2.52
CA SER A 60 -12.17 0.74 2.51
C SER A 60 -12.72 0.80 1.08
N TRP A 61 -13.91 1.39 0.91
CA TRP A 61 -14.52 1.50 -0.43
C TRP A 61 -13.67 2.25 -1.45
N HIS A 62 -12.81 3.17 -0.99
CA HIS A 62 -11.89 3.91 -1.85
C HIS A 62 -10.42 3.86 -1.36
N GLY A 63 -10.14 3.19 -0.23
CA GLY A 63 -8.82 3.13 0.39
C GLY A 63 -8.15 1.78 0.21
N TYR A 64 -6.82 1.77 0.05
CA TYR A 64 -6.01 0.57 -0.14
C TYR A 64 -4.88 0.52 0.88
N GLU A 65 -4.67 -0.62 1.52
CA GLU A 65 -3.46 -0.90 2.27
C GLU A 65 -2.49 -1.69 1.40
N VAL A 66 -1.24 -1.27 1.37
CA VAL A 66 -0.15 -1.90 0.64
C VAL A 66 1.03 -2.11 1.57
N GLY A 67 1.70 -3.26 1.47
CA GLY A 67 2.76 -3.58 2.40
C GLY A 67 3.78 -4.60 1.90
N THR A 68 4.92 -4.59 2.57
CA THR A 68 6.04 -5.54 2.44
C THR A 68 6.56 -5.87 3.84
N ASP A 69 7.60 -6.69 3.93
CA ASP A 69 8.28 -6.99 5.20
C ASP A 69 8.88 -5.76 5.90
N TRP A 70 9.07 -4.64 5.20
CA TRP A 70 9.73 -3.43 5.71
C TRP A 70 8.85 -2.18 5.68
N CYS A 71 7.60 -2.28 5.20
CA CYS A 71 6.71 -1.13 5.03
C CYS A 71 5.23 -1.52 5.03
N GLU A 72 4.39 -0.72 5.67
CA GLU A 72 2.94 -0.76 5.56
C GLU A 72 2.44 0.64 5.28
N LEU A 73 1.67 0.81 4.22
CA LEU A 73 1.13 2.10 3.79
C LEU A 73 -0.36 1.95 3.54
N GLU A 74 -1.12 2.90 4.04
CA GLU A 74 -2.48 3.14 3.64
C GLU A 74 -2.49 4.27 2.59
N LEU A 75 -3.22 3.99 1.52
CA LEU A 75 -3.50 4.87 0.40
C LEU A 75 -4.95 5.31 0.52
N GLU A 76 -5.17 6.57 0.87
CA GLU A 76 -6.50 7.17 1.00
C GLU A 76 -6.67 8.30 -0.02
N PRO A 77 -7.70 8.27 -0.87
CA PRO A 77 -7.93 9.36 -1.81
C PRO A 77 -8.44 10.61 -1.08
N ASP A 78 -7.79 11.75 -1.36
CA ASP A 78 -8.18 13.07 -0.87
C ASP A 78 -8.35 14.04 -2.05
N ALA A 79 -9.62 14.35 -2.36
CA ALA A 79 -10.04 15.26 -3.43
C ALA A 79 -9.41 14.98 -4.82
N GLN A 80 -8.22 15.50 -5.09
CA GLN A 80 -7.49 15.35 -6.37
C GLN A 80 -6.19 14.56 -6.25
N ASP A 81 -5.84 14.16 -5.03
CA ASP A 81 -4.60 13.51 -4.65
C ASP A 81 -4.88 12.22 -3.88
N VAL A 82 -3.83 11.45 -3.59
CA VAL A 82 -3.89 10.28 -2.70
C VAL A 82 -2.94 10.52 -1.55
N LEU A 83 -3.48 10.52 -0.33
CA LEU A 83 -2.70 10.52 0.90
C LEU A 83 -2.10 9.14 1.09
N LEU A 84 -0.84 9.13 1.46
CA LEU A 84 -0.06 7.96 1.81
C LEU A 84 0.34 8.13 3.27
N ASN A 85 0.02 7.15 4.11
CA ASN A 85 0.42 7.17 5.51
C ASN A 85 0.70 5.76 6.01
N GLY A 86 1.64 5.59 6.92
CA GLY A 86 1.89 4.28 7.52
C GLY A 86 3.25 4.20 8.19
N VAL A 87 3.78 2.99 8.31
CA VAL A 87 5.03 2.72 9.02
C VAL A 87 6.05 2.09 8.08
N MET A 88 7.32 2.41 8.26
CA MET A 88 8.38 1.80 7.47
C MET A 88 9.73 1.75 8.18
N THR A 89 10.60 0.86 7.70
CA THR A 89 12.01 0.87 8.09
C THR A 89 12.70 2.10 7.49
N PRO A 90 13.35 2.95 8.31
CA PRO A 90 13.85 4.27 7.86
C PRO A 90 14.89 4.18 6.74
N HIS A 91 15.76 3.16 6.75
CA HIS A 91 16.78 2.95 5.72
C HIS A 91 16.23 2.60 4.33
N ARG A 92 14.93 2.33 4.21
CA ARG A 92 14.23 2.01 2.96
C ARG A 92 13.40 3.18 2.42
N PHE A 93 13.47 4.36 3.05
CA PHE A 93 12.73 5.54 2.61
C PHE A 93 13.10 5.94 1.18
N ASP A 94 14.40 5.94 0.86
CA ASP A 94 14.88 6.23 -0.49
C ASP A 94 14.43 5.18 -1.52
N ASP A 95 14.25 3.90 -1.11
CA ASP A 95 13.71 2.86 -1.99
C ASP A 95 12.24 3.15 -2.36
N LEU A 96 11.42 3.61 -1.40
CA LEU A 96 10.03 4.04 -1.66
C LEU A 96 9.99 5.25 -2.59
N ALA A 97 10.80 6.27 -2.30
CA ALA A 97 10.92 7.48 -3.12
C ALA A 97 11.31 7.13 -4.57
N ALA A 98 12.30 6.26 -4.76
CA ALA A 98 12.74 5.80 -6.07
C ALA A 98 11.65 5.02 -6.82
N LEU A 99 10.83 4.22 -6.12
CA LEU A 99 9.70 3.52 -6.71
C LEU A 99 8.64 4.49 -7.23
N LEU A 100 8.26 5.50 -6.43
CA LEU A 100 7.28 6.51 -6.85
C LEU A 100 7.80 7.32 -8.05
N THR A 101 9.06 7.74 -8.04
CA THR A 101 9.70 8.40 -9.18
C THR A 101 9.71 7.49 -10.42
N ARG A 102 10.01 6.20 -10.26
CA ARG A 102 10.00 5.22 -11.37
C ARG A 102 8.59 5.05 -11.97
N PHE A 103 7.56 5.15 -11.14
CA PHE A 103 6.18 5.13 -11.61
C PHE A 103 5.71 6.43 -12.26
N GLY A 104 6.56 7.47 -12.26
CA GLY A 104 6.23 8.79 -12.79
C GLY A 104 5.16 9.50 -11.96
N VAL A 105 5.07 9.16 -10.68
CA VAL A 105 4.14 9.79 -9.73
C VAL A 105 4.80 11.06 -9.23
N THR A 106 4.08 12.18 -9.23
CA THR A 106 4.50 13.39 -8.52
C THR A 106 4.14 13.22 -7.06
N TYR A 107 5.07 13.42 -6.13
CA TYR A 107 4.83 13.15 -4.71
C TYR A 107 5.53 14.11 -3.77
N THR A 108 5.02 14.15 -2.55
CA THR A 108 5.70 14.67 -1.35
C THR A 108 5.67 13.57 -0.31
N LEU A 109 6.83 13.18 0.21
CA LEU A 109 6.97 12.17 1.27
C LEU A 109 7.76 12.76 2.43
N GLU A 110 7.35 12.42 3.63
CA GLU A 110 7.96 12.84 4.88
C GLU A 110 8.07 11.62 5.81
N LEU A 111 9.26 11.42 6.37
CA LEU A 111 9.56 10.39 7.36
C LEU A 111 9.68 11.02 8.74
N TYR A 112 9.07 10.38 9.72
CA TYR A 112 9.02 10.80 11.10
C TYR A 112 9.62 9.72 11.99
N ASP A 113 10.42 10.12 12.98
CA ASP A 113 10.91 9.20 14.02
C ASP A 113 9.82 8.86 15.05
N GLU A 114 10.12 7.96 15.98
CA GLU A 114 9.26 7.54 17.09
C GLU A 114 8.75 8.70 17.97
N ASN A 115 9.50 9.80 18.05
CA ASN A 115 9.13 11.01 18.76
C ASN A 115 8.30 12.00 17.91
N GLY A 116 8.00 11.65 16.66
CA GLY A 116 7.21 12.46 15.74
C GLY A 116 7.98 13.65 15.15
N ASN A 117 9.32 13.63 15.17
CA ASN A 117 10.10 14.66 14.48
C ASN A 117 10.30 14.24 13.02
N SER A 118 10.13 15.18 12.09
CA SER A 118 10.50 14.95 10.69
C SER A 118 12.01 14.76 10.57
N VAL A 119 12.42 13.59 10.11
CA VAL A 119 13.82 13.20 9.95
C VAL A 119 14.29 13.30 8.49
N GLN A 120 13.37 13.10 7.54
CA GLN A 120 13.68 13.12 6.12
C GLN A 120 12.45 13.52 5.30
N GLU A 121 12.67 14.30 4.24
CA GLU A 121 11.65 14.67 3.26
C GLU A 121 12.18 14.32 1.86
N SER A 122 11.31 13.83 0.99
CA SER A 122 11.58 13.68 -0.44
C SER A 122 10.40 14.16 -1.27
N HIS A 123 10.69 14.77 -2.41
CA HIS A 123 9.71 15.22 -3.38
C HIS A 123 10.16 14.83 -4.80
N GLY A 124 9.20 14.50 -5.66
CA GLY A 124 9.45 14.01 -7.02
C GLY A 124 8.33 14.30 -7.98
#